data_AF-A0A1I0IJ72-F1
#
_entry.id   AF-A0A1I0IJ72-F1
#
_cell.length_a   1.000
_cell.length_b   1.000
_cell.length_c   1.000
_cell.angle_alpha   90.00
_cell.angle_beta   90.00
_cell.angle_gamma   90.00
#
_symmetry.space_group_name_H-M   'P 1'
#
loop_
_entity.id
_entity.type
_entity.pdbx_description
1 polymer ?
#
loop_
_entity_poly.entity_id
_entity_poly.type
_entity_poly.pdbx_seq_one_letter_code
_entity_poly.pdbx_strand_id
1 'polypeptide(L)'
;MPRRLGLPSVYLAAAAATAAATAVPLAMTPASGLTARPAVTEPTRPYIVVARGRAAARDLVGEVRWRVRRYYTAALPGFATYLTAAELASLRADPRVRAVEPDRQIHPMPVRRPAHPLTGPATGAGTTIYLVDSGVDTGRAEFGDRAWRAYDATGGTGRDCTGHGTQVAGRTHAAAPAAGITSIRALGCGGPGSLADVLAGLEWIRRHARGPSVAALPVDGAGSPALGQAVRSLVGAGVFVVGAADADECRIGPGGAAYTGAVPHLAAAAARLLEHTPDANPTILASQLNCAFARDAIRQNPSRALNLLMHSGGL
;
A
#
# COMPACT_ATOMS: atom_id res chain seq x y z
N MET A 1 44.88 30.02 -65.49
CA MET A 1 44.93 31.46 -65.17
C MET A 1 43.78 31.79 -64.22
N PRO A 2 43.96 32.63 -63.19
CA PRO A 2 45.07 32.76 -62.23
C PRO A 2 44.63 32.26 -60.81
N ARG A 3 45.45 31.58 -60.00
CA ARG A 3 46.64 31.99 -59.22
C ARG A 3 46.41 33.11 -58.20
N ARG A 4 46.53 32.77 -56.90
CA ARG A 4 47.42 33.35 -55.84
C ARG A 4 47.52 32.27 -54.73
N LEU A 5 48.62 31.60 -54.36
CA LEU A 5 50.06 31.86 -54.23
C LEU A 5 50.41 32.95 -53.22
N GLY A 6 50.75 32.51 -52.00
CA GLY A 6 51.51 33.20 -50.98
C GLY A 6 52.34 32.15 -50.22
N LEU A 7 53.66 32.23 -50.39
CA LEU A 7 54.72 31.28 -50.03
C LEU A 7 55.15 31.35 -48.54
N PRO A 8 55.96 30.39 -48.05
CA PRO A 8 56.33 30.22 -46.65
C PRO A 8 57.52 31.12 -46.25
N SER A 9 57.74 31.28 -44.95
CA SER A 9 59.01 31.79 -44.42
C SER A 9 59.39 31.01 -43.16
N VAL A 10 60.42 30.18 -43.33
CA VAL A 10 61.29 29.65 -42.28
C VAL A 10 62.22 30.78 -41.87
N TYR A 11 62.42 31.05 -40.58
CA TYR A 11 63.75 31.46 -40.06
C TYR A 11 63.86 31.18 -38.55
N LEU A 12 64.82 30.31 -38.26
CA LEU A 12 65.78 30.28 -37.16
C LEU A 12 65.36 30.49 -35.70
N ALA A 13 65.78 29.50 -34.92
CA ALA A 13 65.96 29.52 -33.49
C ALA A 13 66.86 30.67 -33.01
N ALA A 14 66.47 31.27 -31.88
CA ALA A 14 67.40 31.89 -30.94
C ALA A 14 67.06 31.34 -29.55
N ALA A 15 67.97 30.54 -29.01
CA ALA A 15 67.95 30.11 -27.63
C ALA A 15 68.29 31.31 -26.74
N ALA A 16 67.40 31.64 -25.80
CA ALA A 16 67.71 32.48 -24.66
C ALA A 16 67.39 31.69 -23.39
N ALA A 17 68.44 31.24 -22.71
CA ALA A 17 68.36 30.66 -21.39
C ALA A 17 67.95 31.75 -20.38
N THR A 18 66.83 31.54 -19.69
CA THR A 18 66.49 32.29 -18.47
C THR A 18 66.25 31.33 -17.33
N ALA A 19 66.94 31.60 -16.23
CA ALA A 19 67.13 30.77 -15.05
C ALA A 19 65.83 30.21 -14.45
N ALA A 20 65.88 28.93 -14.08
CA ALA A 20 64.90 28.32 -13.20
C ALA A 20 65.01 28.95 -11.80
N ALA A 21 64.02 29.77 -11.43
CA ALA A 21 63.74 30.07 -10.03
C ALA A 21 62.86 28.93 -9.49
N THR A 22 63.45 28.03 -8.71
CA THR A 22 62.69 27.07 -7.91
C THR A 22 61.92 27.83 -6.84
N ALA A 23 60.66 28.16 -7.12
CA ALA A 23 59.73 28.55 -6.06
C ALA A 23 59.50 27.31 -5.19
N VAL A 24 60.09 27.31 -3.99
CA VAL A 24 59.67 26.43 -2.90
C VAL A 24 58.20 26.74 -2.66
N PRO A 25 57.26 25.79 -2.81
CA PRO A 25 55.90 26.05 -2.40
C PRO A 25 55.94 26.26 -0.89
N LEU A 26 55.54 27.46 -0.43
CA LEU A 26 55.15 27.62 0.96
C LEU A 26 54.07 26.56 1.22
N ALA A 27 54.37 25.61 2.10
CA ALA A 27 53.36 24.78 2.70
C ALA A 27 52.39 25.74 3.40
N MET A 28 51.21 25.96 2.78
CA MET A 28 50.11 26.63 3.46
C MET A 28 49.73 25.73 4.63
N THR A 29 50.08 26.17 5.84
CA THR A 29 49.47 25.68 7.05
C THR A 29 47.95 25.84 6.88
N PRO A 30 47.15 24.77 6.97
CA PRO A 30 45.71 24.95 7.02
C PRO A 30 45.42 25.81 8.26
N ALA A 31 44.70 26.91 8.07
CA ALA A 31 44.17 27.68 9.17
C ALA A 31 43.21 26.76 9.94
N SER A 32 43.73 26.18 11.02
CA SER A 32 42.94 25.48 12.04
C SER A 32 41.92 26.48 12.59
N GLY A 33 40.66 26.29 12.25
CA GLY A 33 39.58 27.19 12.66
C GLY A 33 38.20 26.87 12.12
N LEU A 34 38.05 25.88 11.23
CA LEU A 34 36.74 25.30 10.94
C LEU A 34 36.64 24.00 11.71
N THR A 35 36.01 24.04 12.88
CA THR A 35 35.36 22.83 13.39
C THR A 35 34.42 22.37 12.29
N ALA A 36 34.71 21.20 11.69
CA ALA A 36 33.73 20.53 10.86
C ALA A 36 32.46 20.44 11.70
N ARG A 37 31.41 21.19 11.30
CA ARG A 37 30.11 21.12 11.95
C ARG A 37 29.78 19.63 12.06
N PRO A 38 29.61 19.08 13.28
CA PRO A 38 29.43 17.65 13.40
C PRO A 38 28.21 17.31 12.55
N ALA A 39 28.40 16.47 11.55
CA ALA A 39 27.31 15.93 10.74
C ALA A 39 26.55 14.93 11.62
N VAL A 40 25.86 15.45 12.64
CA VAL A 40 24.73 14.75 13.21
C VAL A 40 23.55 15.17 12.33
N THR A 41 23.48 14.61 11.13
CA THR A 41 22.19 14.44 10.49
C THR A 41 21.36 13.61 11.46
N GLU A 42 20.42 14.25 12.16
CA GLU A 42 19.52 13.55 13.08
C GLU A 42 18.98 12.29 12.38
N PRO A 43 18.96 11.13 13.06
CA PRO A 43 18.49 9.90 12.45
C PRO A 43 17.04 10.07 12.01
N THR A 44 16.77 9.76 10.75
CA THR A 44 15.43 9.88 10.19
C THR A 44 14.67 8.57 10.35
N ARG A 45 13.38 8.63 10.67
CA ARG A 45 12.49 7.47 10.76
C ARG A 45 11.33 7.61 9.78
N PRO A 46 10.76 6.52 9.27
CA PRO A 46 9.67 6.58 8.31
C PRO A 46 8.33 6.88 9.01
N TYR A 47 7.56 7.81 8.44
CA TYR A 47 6.24 8.22 8.92
C TYR A 47 5.25 8.35 7.77
N ILE A 48 3.98 8.17 8.10
CA ILE A 48 2.84 8.53 7.26
C ILE A 48 2.26 9.84 7.76
N VAL A 49 2.14 10.82 6.86
CA VAL A 49 1.52 12.10 7.11
C VAL A 49 0.15 12.12 6.43
N VAL A 50 -0.90 12.31 7.22
CA VAL A 50 -2.28 12.50 6.72
C VAL A 50 -2.63 13.96 6.86
N ALA A 51 -2.90 14.63 5.74
CA ALA A 51 -3.32 16.02 5.72
C ALA A 51 -4.85 16.15 5.94
N ARG A 52 -5.31 17.37 6.25
CA ARG A 52 -6.74 17.66 6.41
C ARG A 52 -7.52 17.59 5.09
N GLY A 53 -6.84 17.78 3.96
CA GLY A 53 -7.41 17.71 2.62
C GLY A 53 -6.34 17.57 1.53
N ARG A 54 -6.77 17.37 0.28
CA ARG A 54 -5.87 17.12 -0.85
C ARG A 54 -5.00 18.32 -1.20
N ALA A 55 -5.56 19.53 -1.14
CA ALA A 55 -4.80 20.78 -1.34
C ALA A 55 -3.69 20.90 -0.30
N ALA A 56 -4.03 20.77 0.99
CA ALA A 56 -3.08 20.72 2.08
C ALA A 56 -1.97 19.66 1.89
N ALA A 57 -2.32 18.44 1.45
CA ALA A 57 -1.33 17.41 1.17
C ALA A 57 -0.37 17.81 0.04
N ARG A 58 -0.90 18.38 -1.06
CA ARG A 58 -0.09 18.87 -2.19
C ARG A 58 0.85 19.99 -1.76
N ASP A 59 0.33 20.95 -0.99
CA ASP A 59 1.10 22.11 -0.54
C ASP A 59 2.20 21.69 0.44
N LEU A 60 1.93 20.73 1.34
CA LEU A 60 2.94 20.12 2.20
C LEU A 60 4.04 19.42 1.39
N VAL A 61 3.66 18.54 0.44
CA VAL A 61 4.61 17.78 -0.38
C VAL A 61 5.48 18.67 -1.27
N GLY A 62 4.95 19.80 -1.73
CA GLY A 62 5.70 20.75 -2.58
C GLY A 62 6.86 21.45 -1.87
N GLU A 63 7.00 21.31 -0.56
CA GLU A 63 8.13 21.89 0.18
C GLU A 63 9.39 21.01 0.06
N VAL A 64 10.53 21.62 -0.30
CA VAL A 64 11.81 20.94 -0.61
C VAL A 64 12.41 20.17 0.58
N ARG A 65 11.88 20.33 1.79
CA ARG A 65 12.46 19.77 3.03
C ARG A 65 12.10 18.29 3.28
N TRP A 66 11.11 17.72 2.60
CA TRP A 66 10.63 16.38 2.93
C TRP A 66 11.27 15.30 2.06
N ARG A 67 11.72 14.22 2.71
CA ARG A 67 12.21 13.00 2.04
C ARG A 67 11.03 12.11 1.66
N VAL A 68 10.19 12.59 0.74
CA VAL A 68 8.96 11.89 0.32
C VAL A 68 9.31 10.59 -0.40
N ARG A 69 8.75 9.48 0.10
CA ARG A 69 8.83 8.15 -0.50
C ARG A 69 7.63 7.85 -1.38
N ARG A 70 6.44 8.29 -0.93
CA ARG A 70 5.17 8.07 -1.62
C ARG A 70 4.25 9.24 -1.43
N TYR A 71 3.52 9.58 -2.47
CA TYR A 71 2.46 10.58 -2.42
C TYR A 71 1.14 9.95 -2.86
N TYR A 72 0.14 10.01 -1.99
CA TYR A 72 -1.17 9.41 -2.23
C TYR A 72 -2.14 10.50 -2.69
N THR A 73 -2.83 10.23 -3.80
CA THR A 73 -3.69 11.21 -4.47
C THR A 73 -5.07 10.66 -4.78
N ALA A 74 -5.47 9.50 -4.25
CA ALA A 74 -6.80 8.93 -4.42
C ALA A 74 -7.34 8.33 -3.11
N ALA A 75 -6.63 7.38 -2.48
CA ALA A 75 -7.07 6.70 -1.28
C ALA A 75 -6.96 7.56 -0.02
N LEU A 76 -5.91 8.37 0.13
CA LEU A 76 -5.78 9.30 1.24
C LEU A 76 -5.14 10.62 0.81
N PRO A 77 -5.48 11.77 1.44
CA PRO A 77 -4.75 13.01 1.27
C PRO A 77 -3.49 12.99 2.14
N GLY A 78 -2.40 12.41 1.64
CA GLY A 78 -1.20 12.22 2.47
C GLY A 78 0.02 11.71 1.71
N PHE A 79 1.11 11.51 2.45
CA PHE A 79 2.38 11.03 1.91
C PHE A 79 3.18 10.25 2.96
N ALA A 80 4.05 9.36 2.50
CA ALA A 80 5.04 8.68 3.33
C ALA A 80 6.39 9.39 3.19
N THR A 81 7.09 9.65 4.29
CA THR A 81 8.36 10.39 4.30
C THR A 81 9.28 9.94 5.43
N TYR A 82 10.58 10.23 5.30
CA TYR A 82 11.53 10.09 6.41
C TYR A 82 11.67 11.41 7.18
N LEU A 83 11.43 11.38 8.49
CA LEU A 83 11.45 12.56 9.35
C LEU A 83 12.51 12.45 10.45
N THR A 84 13.18 13.56 10.74
CA THR A 84 13.91 13.72 12.01
C THR A 84 12.94 14.01 13.17
N ALA A 85 13.45 14.05 14.41
CA ALA A 85 12.61 14.38 15.57
C ALA A 85 12.07 15.82 15.48
N ALA A 86 12.92 16.77 15.07
CA ALA A 86 12.52 18.17 14.89
C ALA A 86 11.48 18.34 13.77
N GLU A 87 11.65 17.65 12.63
CA GLU A 87 10.70 17.69 11.53
C GLU A 87 9.35 17.07 11.90
N LEU A 88 9.35 15.95 12.64
CA LEU A 88 8.13 15.34 13.16
C LEU A 88 7.36 16.31 14.08
N ALA A 89 8.07 17.01 14.96
CA ALA A 89 7.47 18.03 15.82
C ALA A 89 6.86 19.17 14.99
N SER A 90 7.57 19.65 13.97
CA SER A 90 7.07 20.67 13.04
C SER A 90 5.80 20.22 12.31
N LEU A 91 5.76 19.01 11.78
CA LEU A 91 4.57 18.50 11.06
C LEU A 91 3.38 18.29 12.00
N ARG A 92 3.61 17.86 13.25
CA ARG A 92 2.53 17.72 14.23
C ARG A 92 1.92 19.05 14.65
N ALA A 93 2.69 20.14 14.61
CA ALA A 93 2.23 21.49 14.89
C ALA A 93 1.57 22.17 13.68
N ASP A 94 1.76 21.66 12.46
CA ASP A 94 1.24 22.29 11.24
C ASP A 94 -0.30 22.14 11.14
N PRO A 95 -1.06 23.24 11.00
CA PRO A 95 -2.52 23.21 10.92
C PRO A 95 -3.07 22.53 9.65
N ARG A 96 -2.24 22.23 8.65
CA ARG A 96 -2.63 21.44 7.48
C ARG A 96 -2.64 19.94 7.77
N VAL A 97 -1.95 19.49 8.81
CA VAL A 97 -1.80 18.09 9.17
C VAL A 97 -2.96 17.63 10.05
N ARG A 98 -3.54 16.47 9.71
CA ARG A 98 -4.59 15.79 10.50
C ARG A 98 -3.98 14.79 11.46
N ALA A 99 -3.02 14.00 10.99
CA ALA A 99 -2.35 12.97 11.78
C ALA A 99 -0.96 12.69 11.22
N VAL A 100 -0.05 12.29 12.10
CA VAL A 100 1.25 11.71 11.75
C VAL A 100 1.45 10.44 12.55
N GLU A 101 1.64 9.32 11.88
CA GLU A 101 1.88 8.02 12.51
C GLU A 101 3.16 7.36 11.98
N PRO A 102 3.86 6.55 12.78
CA PRO A 102 5.01 5.77 12.28
C PRO A 102 4.60 4.86 11.13
N ASP A 103 5.46 4.74 10.12
CA ASP A 103 5.34 3.71 9.09
C ASP A 103 5.78 2.37 9.69
N ARG A 104 4.82 1.66 10.30
CA ARG A 104 5.04 0.38 10.96
C ARG A 104 5.04 -0.78 9.97
N GLN A 105 5.62 -1.89 10.39
CA GLN A 105 5.47 -3.15 9.67
C GLN A 105 4.03 -3.65 9.78
N ILE A 106 3.53 -4.17 8.67
CA ILE A 106 2.23 -4.80 8.52
C ILE A 106 2.47 -6.29 8.23
N HIS A 107 1.86 -7.15 9.02
CA HIS A 107 2.05 -8.60 8.97
C HIS A 107 0.85 -9.29 8.30
N PRO A 108 1.09 -10.40 7.59
CA PRO A 108 0.01 -11.27 7.15
C PRO A 108 -0.71 -11.87 8.38
N MET A 109 -2.04 -11.90 8.34
CA MET A 109 -2.86 -12.48 9.39
C MET A 109 -3.20 -13.94 9.06
N PRO A 110 -3.15 -14.86 10.04
CA PRO A 110 -3.50 -16.26 9.80
C PRO A 110 -4.89 -16.41 9.19
N VAL A 111 -4.97 -17.04 8.01
CA VAL A 111 -6.27 -17.32 7.38
C VAL A 111 -6.87 -18.63 7.88
N ARG A 112 -8.06 -18.53 8.49
CA ARG A 112 -8.78 -19.71 8.99
C ARG A 112 -9.60 -20.39 7.89
N ARG A 113 -9.65 -21.72 7.95
CA ARG A 113 -10.67 -22.51 7.23
C ARG A 113 -12.04 -22.15 7.84
N PRO A 114 -13.10 -22.00 7.04
CA PRO A 114 -14.42 -21.79 7.60
C PRO A 114 -14.90 -23.13 8.19
N ALA A 115 -15.73 -23.10 9.22
CA ALA A 115 -16.36 -24.32 9.71
C ALA A 115 -17.37 -24.89 8.70
N HIS A 116 -17.98 -24.01 7.89
CA HIS A 116 -19.00 -24.35 6.90
C HIS A 116 -18.68 -23.68 5.56
N PRO A 117 -18.58 -24.44 4.45
CA PRO A 117 -18.48 -23.87 3.12
C PRO A 117 -19.70 -23.01 2.77
N LEU A 118 -19.53 -22.03 1.87
CA LEU A 118 -20.67 -21.31 1.31
C LEU A 118 -21.47 -22.27 0.41
N THR A 119 -22.75 -22.44 0.68
CA THR A 119 -23.69 -23.24 -0.12
C THR A 119 -24.51 -22.34 -1.05
N GLY A 120 -25.07 -22.88 -2.13
CA GLY A 120 -25.94 -22.16 -3.06
C GLY A 120 -25.36 -21.96 -4.46
N PRO A 121 -26.17 -21.42 -5.40
CA PRO A 121 -25.82 -21.39 -6.82
C PRO A 121 -24.88 -20.23 -7.21
N ALA A 122 -24.81 -19.17 -6.40
CA ALA A 122 -23.96 -18.02 -6.71
C ALA A 122 -22.47 -18.39 -6.67
N THR A 123 -21.70 -17.83 -7.59
CA THR A 123 -20.28 -18.16 -7.79
C THR A 123 -19.36 -16.95 -7.68
N GLY A 124 -19.91 -15.76 -7.48
CA GLY A 124 -19.21 -14.47 -7.48
C GLY A 124 -19.00 -13.90 -8.89
N ALA A 125 -19.77 -14.38 -9.88
CA ALA A 125 -19.64 -13.95 -11.26
C ALA A 125 -19.86 -12.42 -11.40
N GLY A 126 -19.10 -11.79 -12.29
CA GLY A 126 -19.18 -10.34 -12.52
C GLY A 126 -18.55 -9.46 -11.43
N THR A 127 -17.97 -10.06 -10.38
CA THR A 127 -17.31 -9.34 -9.30
C THR A 127 -15.79 -9.46 -9.35
N THR A 128 -15.08 -8.40 -8.93
CA THR A 128 -13.62 -8.40 -8.75
C THR A 128 -13.26 -8.32 -7.26
N ILE A 129 -12.41 -9.23 -6.80
CA ILE A 129 -11.81 -9.25 -5.47
C ILE A 129 -10.35 -8.79 -5.57
N TYR A 130 -10.06 -7.60 -5.06
CA TYR A 130 -8.70 -7.07 -4.91
C TYR A 130 -8.07 -7.62 -3.65
N LEU A 131 -7.06 -8.48 -3.79
CA LEU A 131 -6.36 -9.12 -2.68
C LEU A 131 -5.06 -8.38 -2.37
N VAL A 132 -5.02 -7.68 -1.23
CA VAL A 132 -3.83 -6.96 -0.74
C VAL A 132 -3.01 -7.86 0.18
N ASP A 133 -1.90 -8.42 -0.33
CA ASP A 133 -1.12 -9.46 0.37
C ASP A 133 0.36 -9.52 -0.12
N SER A 134 1.04 -10.65 0.00
CA SER A 134 2.39 -10.94 -0.49
C SER A 134 2.48 -11.16 -2.00
N GLY A 135 1.36 -11.08 -2.71
CA GLY A 135 1.22 -11.44 -4.13
C GLY A 135 0.39 -12.71 -4.30
N VAL A 136 0.17 -13.14 -5.54
CA VAL A 136 -0.50 -14.42 -5.84
C VAL A 136 0.29 -15.19 -6.91
N ASP A 137 0.45 -16.49 -6.71
CA ASP A 137 0.87 -17.42 -7.75
C ASP A 137 -0.29 -17.72 -8.69
N THR A 138 -0.51 -16.83 -9.67
CA THR A 138 -1.64 -16.90 -10.61
C THR A 138 -1.53 -18.04 -11.61
N GLY A 139 -0.39 -18.74 -11.68
CA GLY A 139 -0.19 -19.90 -12.55
C GLY A 139 -0.77 -21.20 -12.01
N ARG A 140 -1.39 -21.19 -10.83
CA ARG A 140 -2.06 -22.37 -10.27
C ARG A 140 -3.25 -22.75 -11.14
N ALA A 141 -3.31 -24.02 -11.54
CA ALA A 141 -4.36 -24.53 -12.43
C ALA A 141 -5.78 -24.28 -11.92
N GLU A 142 -5.98 -24.26 -10.59
CA GLU A 142 -7.27 -23.97 -9.97
C GLU A 142 -7.82 -22.59 -10.34
N PHE A 143 -6.97 -21.60 -10.59
CA PHE A 143 -7.41 -20.24 -10.91
C PHE A 143 -7.83 -20.07 -12.37
N GLY A 144 -7.35 -20.91 -13.29
CA GLY A 144 -7.55 -20.69 -14.72
C GLY A 144 -7.21 -19.25 -15.14
N ASP A 145 -8.19 -18.52 -15.68
CA ASP A 145 -8.09 -17.11 -16.06
C ASP A 145 -8.59 -16.13 -14.98
N ARG A 146 -9.00 -16.63 -13.81
CA ARG A 146 -9.65 -15.85 -12.76
C ARG A 146 -8.70 -15.07 -11.90
N ALA A 147 -7.40 -15.36 -11.88
CA ALA A 147 -6.44 -14.63 -11.06
C ALA A 147 -5.35 -13.95 -11.91
N TRP A 148 -5.07 -12.68 -11.65
CA TRP A 148 -3.99 -11.95 -12.30
C TRP A 148 -3.30 -10.96 -11.35
N ARG A 149 -2.08 -10.54 -11.70
CA ARG A 149 -1.31 -9.54 -10.95
C ARG A 149 -1.53 -8.17 -11.53
N ALA A 150 -1.87 -7.20 -10.69
CA ALA A 150 -2.16 -5.85 -11.17
C ALA A 150 -1.25 -4.78 -10.59
N TYR A 151 -0.75 -4.98 -9.36
CA TYR A 151 0.13 -4.01 -8.73
C TYR A 151 1.12 -4.67 -7.77
N ASP A 152 2.35 -4.15 -7.74
CA ASP A 152 3.38 -4.50 -6.77
C ASP A 152 3.94 -3.23 -6.13
N ALA A 153 3.52 -2.95 -4.91
CA ALA A 153 3.98 -1.80 -4.14
C ALA A 153 5.46 -1.89 -3.74
N THR A 154 6.04 -3.10 -3.76
CA THR A 154 7.43 -3.38 -3.42
C THR A 154 8.39 -3.19 -4.60
N GLY A 155 7.86 -2.89 -5.79
CA GLY A 155 8.65 -2.64 -7.01
C GLY A 155 9.08 -3.89 -7.77
N GLY A 156 8.51 -5.05 -7.43
CA GLY A 156 8.80 -6.33 -8.06
C GLY A 156 7.80 -6.74 -9.15
N THR A 157 7.73 -8.06 -9.40
CA THR A 157 6.89 -8.68 -10.44
C THR A 157 5.48 -9.05 -9.96
N GLY A 158 5.09 -8.65 -8.75
CA GLY A 158 3.84 -9.06 -8.10
C GLY A 158 3.82 -10.54 -7.67
N ARG A 159 4.93 -11.27 -7.83
CA ARG A 159 5.02 -12.68 -7.44
C ARG A 159 4.89 -12.86 -5.95
N ASP A 160 4.05 -13.83 -5.58
CA ASP A 160 4.04 -14.36 -4.22
C ASP A 160 5.31 -15.15 -3.95
N CYS A 161 6.09 -14.70 -2.97
CA CYS A 161 7.31 -15.34 -2.52
C CYS A 161 7.21 -15.88 -1.09
N THR A 162 6.09 -15.65 -0.40
CA THR A 162 5.88 -16.16 0.97
C THR A 162 4.82 -17.26 0.99
N GLY A 163 3.95 -17.31 -0.02
CA GLY A 163 2.86 -18.30 -0.15
C GLY A 163 1.57 -17.88 0.55
N HIS A 164 1.59 -16.81 1.36
CA HIS A 164 0.43 -16.37 2.12
C HIS A 164 -0.70 -15.89 1.21
N GLY A 165 -0.42 -14.97 0.28
CA GLY A 165 -1.42 -14.46 -0.63
C GLY A 165 -1.96 -15.51 -1.59
N THR A 166 -1.15 -16.47 -2.04
CA THR A 166 -1.62 -17.63 -2.82
C THR A 166 -2.57 -18.51 -1.99
N GLN A 167 -2.27 -18.74 -0.71
CA GLN A 167 -3.17 -19.48 0.18
C GLN A 167 -4.49 -18.73 0.39
N VAL A 168 -4.46 -17.41 0.57
CA VAL A 168 -5.66 -16.58 0.69
C VAL A 168 -6.48 -16.61 -0.60
N ALA A 169 -5.83 -16.46 -1.76
CA ALA A 169 -6.46 -16.50 -3.07
C ALA A 169 -7.14 -17.84 -3.34
N GLY A 170 -6.47 -18.97 -3.06
CA GLY A 170 -7.03 -20.31 -3.23
C GLY A 170 -8.30 -20.52 -2.40
N ARG A 171 -8.32 -20.06 -1.15
CA ARG A 171 -9.50 -20.11 -0.29
C ARG A 171 -10.64 -19.22 -0.79
N THR A 172 -10.31 -18.02 -1.26
CA THR A 172 -11.28 -17.08 -1.83
C THR A 172 -11.91 -17.68 -3.09
N HIS A 173 -11.08 -18.21 -3.99
CA HIS A 173 -11.50 -18.86 -5.22
C HIS A 173 -12.38 -20.08 -4.95
N ALA A 174 -12.03 -20.93 -3.98
CA ALA A 174 -12.84 -22.09 -3.63
C ALA A 174 -14.27 -21.72 -3.17
N ALA A 175 -14.46 -20.54 -2.61
CA ALA A 175 -15.75 -20.06 -2.12
C ALA A 175 -16.53 -19.18 -3.13
N ALA A 176 -15.83 -18.56 -4.09
CA ALA A 176 -16.40 -17.75 -5.18
C ALA A 176 -15.62 -18.02 -6.49
N PRO A 177 -15.82 -19.18 -7.14
CA PRO A 177 -14.97 -19.65 -8.24
C PRO A 177 -15.10 -18.85 -9.53
N ALA A 178 -16.16 -18.05 -9.70
CA ALA A 178 -16.33 -17.21 -10.88
C ALA A 178 -15.88 -15.75 -10.67
N ALA A 179 -15.53 -15.37 -9.44
CA ALA A 179 -15.01 -14.04 -9.15
C ALA A 179 -13.60 -13.85 -9.73
N GLY A 180 -13.29 -12.66 -10.23
CA GLY A 180 -11.93 -12.30 -10.60
C GLY A 180 -11.10 -11.94 -9.37
N ILE A 181 -9.91 -12.51 -9.21
CA ILE A 181 -8.95 -12.21 -8.14
C ILE A 181 -7.83 -11.33 -8.70
N THR A 182 -7.85 -10.06 -8.33
CA THR A 182 -6.79 -9.11 -8.66
C THR A 182 -5.76 -9.06 -7.54
N SER A 183 -4.54 -9.54 -7.80
CA SER A 183 -3.45 -9.50 -6.83
C SER A 183 -2.81 -8.11 -6.74
N ILE A 184 -2.81 -7.56 -5.54
CA ILE A 184 -2.16 -6.31 -5.13
C ILE A 184 -1.09 -6.66 -4.10
N ARG A 185 0.16 -6.76 -4.55
CA ARG A 185 1.25 -7.10 -3.66
C ARG A 185 1.68 -5.87 -2.85
N ALA A 186 1.57 -5.98 -1.54
CA ALA A 186 1.97 -4.98 -0.56
C ALA A 186 2.91 -5.52 0.54
N LEU A 187 3.08 -6.85 0.63
CA LEU A 187 4.01 -7.48 1.56
C LEU A 187 5.29 -7.94 0.85
N GLY A 188 6.43 -7.83 1.56
CA GLY A 188 7.74 -8.23 1.06
C GLY A 188 8.00 -9.73 1.20
N CYS A 189 9.09 -10.23 0.59
CA CYS A 189 9.46 -11.64 0.71
C CYS A 189 9.96 -12.06 2.11
N GLY A 190 10.24 -11.09 2.99
CA GLY A 190 10.50 -11.36 4.40
C GLY A 190 9.24 -11.68 5.22
N GLY A 191 8.04 -11.62 4.61
CA GLY A 191 6.76 -11.80 5.29
C GLY A 191 6.01 -10.48 5.46
N PRO A 192 6.50 -9.53 6.27
CA PRO A 192 5.87 -8.23 6.45
C PRO A 192 6.05 -7.27 5.27
N GLY A 193 5.16 -6.29 5.18
CA GLY A 193 5.27 -5.09 4.35
C GLY A 193 5.30 -3.82 5.20
N SER A 194 5.48 -2.65 4.59
CA SER A 194 5.28 -1.38 5.31
C SER A 194 3.83 -0.90 5.19
N LEU A 195 3.34 -0.16 6.19
CA LEU A 195 2.05 0.53 6.08
C LEU A 195 2.02 1.41 4.82
N ALA A 196 3.13 2.05 4.46
CA ALA A 196 3.26 2.81 3.24
C ALA A 196 2.99 1.98 1.96
N ASP A 197 3.40 0.70 1.92
CA ASP A 197 3.16 -0.21 0.78
C ASP A 197 1.68 -0.60 0.71
N VAL A 198 1.08 -0.94 1.84
CA VAL A 198 -0.34 -1.29 1.94
C VAL A 198 -1.21 -0.11 1.47
N LEU A 199 -0.89 1.10 1.92
CA LEU A 199 -1.57 2.32 1.46
C LEU A 199 -1.39 2.57 -0.05
N ALA A 200 -0.25 2.20 -0.62
CA ALA A 200 -0.02 2.28 -2.07
C ALA A 200 -0.89 1.27 -2.84
N GLY A 201 -1.08 0.07 -2.28
CA GLY A 201 -2.03 -0.91 -2.81
C GLY A 201 -3.47 -0.38 -2.81
N LEU A 202 -3.91 0.23 -1.70
CA LEU A 202 -5.25 0.84 -1.62
C LEU A 202 -5.39 2.05 -2.55
N GLU A 203 -4.34 2.87 -2.68
CA GLU A 203 -4.27 3.95 -3.67
C GLU A 203 -4.49 3.43 -5.09
N TRP A 204 -3.84 2.31 -5.45
CA TRP A 204 -4.02 1.68 -6.74
C TRP A 204 -5.46 1.18 -6.93
N ILE A 205 -6.02 0.47 -5.95
CA ILE A 205 -7.42 -0.01 -6.00
C ILE A 205 -8.37 1.17 -6.19
N ARG A 206 -8.21 2.26 -5.42
CA ARG A 206 -9.10 3.43 -5.50
C ARG A 206 -9.16 4.07 -6.88
N ARG A 207 -8.10 3.93 -7.68
CA ARG A 207 -7.99 4.48 -9.04
C ARG A 207 -8.53 3.54 -10.11
N HIS A 208 -8.43 2.23 -9.89
CA HIS A 208 -8.65 1.23 -10.92
C HIS A 208 -9.87 0.35 -10.68
N ALA A 209 -10.44 0.35 -9.47
CA ALA A 209 -11.65 -0.42 -9.18
C ALA A 209 -12.83 0.04 -10.03
N ARG A 210 -13.52 -0.93 -10.64
CA ARG A 210 -14.67 -0.73 -11.53
C ARG A 210 -15.68 -1.84 -11.29
N GLY A 211 -16.96 -1.51 -11.46
CA GLY A 211 -18.05 -2.45 -11.24
C GLY A 211 -18.08 -3.02 -9.82
N PRO A 212 -18.78 -4.14 -9.62
CA PRO A 212 -18.85 -4.80 -8.32
C PRO A 212 -17.44 -5.18 -7.82
N SER A 213 -17.05 -4.60 -6.69
CA SER A 213 -15.67 -4.65 -6.21
C SER A 213 -15.60 -4.96 -4.72
N VAL A 214 -14.76 -5.93 -4.36
CA VAL A 214 -14.41 -6.26 -2.97
C VAL A 214 -12.90 -6.08 -2.79
N ALA A 215 -12.45 -5.46 -1.70
CA ALA A 215 -11.05 -5.43 -1.31
C ALA A 215 -10.85 -6.30 -0.06
N ALA A 216 -10.00 -7.32 -0.17
CA ALA A 216 -9.62 -8.22 0.91
C ALA A 216 -8.24 -7.83 1.46
N LEU A 217 -8.19 -7.51 2.76
CA LEU A 217 -6.99 -7.14 3.49
C LEU A 217 -6.75 -8.14 4.64
N PRO A 218 -6.24 -9.35 4.35
CA PRO A 218 -5.88 -10.37 5.34
C PRO A 218 -4.56 -10.03 6.07
N VAL A 219 -4.43 -8.79 6.52
CA VAL A 219 -3.22 -8.25 7.15
C VAL A 219 -3.58 -7.57 8.46
N ASP A 220 -2.61 -7.45 9.37
CA ASP A 220 -2.76 -6.58 10.53
C ASP A 220 -2.77 -5.11 10.08
N GLY A 221 -3.06 -4.19 11.00
CA GLY A 221 -3.12 -2.77 10.66
C GLY A 221 -4.33 -2.04 11.22
N ALA A 222 -5.23 -2.76 11.88
CA ALA A 222 -6.28 -2.17 12.69
C ALA A 222 -5.72 -1.06 13.63
N GLY A 223 -6.51 -0.02 13.84
CA GLY A 223 -6.13 1.15 14.64
C GLY A 223 -5.25 2.18 13.92
N SER A 224 -4.75 1.94 12.70
CA SER A 224 -4.01 2.96 11.93
C SER A 224 -4.97 4.04 11.39
N PRO A 225 -4.77 5.33 11.73
CA PRO A 225 -5.55 6.43 11.17
C PRO A 225 -5.48 6.54 9.64
N ALA A 226 -4.29 6.36 9.04
CA ALA A 226 -4.08 6.42 7.60
C ALA A 226 -4.75 5.25 6.89
N LEU A 227 -4.61 4.03 7.41
CA LEU A 227 -5.28 2.86 6.84
C LEU A 227 -6.79 3.02 6.91
N GLY A 228 -7.32 3.43 8.08
CA GLY A 228 -8.74 3.70 8.25
C GLY A 228 -9.27 4.77 7.30
N GLN A 229 -8.50 5.83 7.02
CA GLN A 229 -8.87 6.85 6.04
C GLN A 229 -8.87 6.31 4.61
N ALA A 230 -7.88 5.50 4.23
CA ALA A 230 -7.82 4.86 2.93
C ALA A 230 -8.99 3.90 2.71
N VAL A 231 -9.30 3.05 3.69
CA VAL A 231 -10.46 2.15 3.67
C VAL A 231 -11.76 2.92 3.50
N ARG A 232 -11.97 4.01 4.25
CA ARG A 232 -13.16 4.88 4.07
C ARG A 232 -13.25 5.48 2.67
N SER A 233 -12.11 5.81 2.04
CA SER A 233 -12.09 6.33 0.66
C SER A 233 -12.48 5.27 -0.38
N LEU A 234 -12.08 4.01 -0.18
CA LEU A 234 -12.49 2.89 -1.02
C LEU A 234 -13.99 2.61 -0.87
N VAL A 235 -14.47 2.54 0.37
CA VAL A 235 -15.88 2.37 0.69
C VAL A 235 -16.74 3.48 0.08
N GLY A 236 -16.33 4.74 0.20
CA GLY A 236 -17.00 5.87 -0.43
C GLY A 236 -16.95 5.86 -1.96
N ALA A 237 -16.14 4.99 -2.56
CA ALA A 237 -16.08 4.77 -4.00
C ALA A 237 -16.84 3.51 -4.46
N GLY A 238 -17.59 2.86 -3.56
CA GLY A 238 -18.38 1.66 -3.85
C GLY A 238 -17.62 0.34 -3.69
N VAL A 239 -16.35 0.36 -3.24
CA VAL A 239 -15.60 -0.87 -2.98
C VAL A 239 -15.95 -1.40 -1.60
N PHE A 240 -16.48 -2.63 -1.51
CA PHE A 240 -16.71 -3.29 -0.23
C PHE A 240 -15.37 -3.75 0.35
N VAL A 241 -15.07 -3.44 1.61
CA VAL A 241 -13.75 -3.74 2.20
C VAL A 241 -13.89 -4.78 3.31
N VAL A 242 -13.09 -5.84 3.24
CA VAL A 242 -12.97 -6.87 4.27
C VAL A 242 -11.56 -6.84 4.83
N GLY A 243 -11.41 -6.44 6.09
CA GLY A 243 -10.15 -6.47 6.83
C GLY A 243 -10.05 -7.66 7.78
N ALA A 244 -8.83 -8.01 8.19
CA ALA A 244 -8.65 -8.98 9.26
C ALA A 244 -9.00 -8.39 10.64
N ALA A 245 -9.56 -9.23 11.50
CA ALA A 245 -9.61 -9.02 12.95
C ALA A 245 -8.99 -10.26 13.63
N ASP A 246 -8.75 -10.15 14.93
CA ASP A 246 -8.47 -11.32 15.74
C ASP A 246 -9.66 -12.30 15.75
N ALA A 247 -9.37 -13.51 16.20
CA ALA A 247 -10.17 -14.70 15.90
C ALA A 247 -11.63 -14.69 16.40
N ASP A 248 -11.96 -13.78 17.32
CA ASP A 248 -13.23 -13.76 18.04
C ASP A 248 -14.06 -12.51 17.72
N GLU A 249 -13.68 -11.74 16.71
CA GLU A 249 -14.39 -10.51 16.34
C GLU A 249 -14.85 -10.55 14.88
N CYS A 250 -16.17 -10.62 14.68
CA CYS A 250 -16.81 -10.15 13.47
C CYS A 250 -17.43 -8.78 13.76
N ARG A 251 -16.98 -7.72 13.06
CA ARG A 251 -17.59 -6.39 13.21
C ARG A 251 -17.78 -5.71 11.86
N ILE A 252 -18.92 -5.05 11.71
CA ILE A 252 -19.16 -4.11 10.61
C ILE A 252 -18.77 -2.72 11.13
N GLY A 253 -17.78 -2.12 10.48
CA GLY A 253 -17.31 -0.76 10.74
C GLY A 253 -18.06 0.29 9.89
N PRO A 254 -17.74 1.59 10.12
CA PRO A 254 -18.37 2.68 9.39
C PRO A 254 -18.30 2.53 7.87
N GLY A 255 -19.43 2.77 7.19
CA GLY A 255 -19.55 2.71 5.74
C GLY A 255 -19.65 1.31 5.13
N GLY A 256 -19.66 0.24 5.94
CA GLY A 256 -19.81 -1.13 5.43
C GLY A 256 -18.49 -1.88 5.25
N ALA A 257 -17.39 -1.40 5.83
CA ALA A 257 -16.20 -2.24 5.98
C ALA A 257 -16.48 -3.35 7.00
N ALA A 258 -16.05 -4.58 6.72
CA ALA A 258 -16.20 -5.71 7.64
C ALA A 258 -14.83 -6.20 8.14
N TYR A 259 -14.75 -6.64 9.39
CA TYR A 259 -13.53 -7.19 9.98
C TYR A 259 -13.77 -8.59 10.53
N THR A 260 -12.90 -9.56 10.20
CA THR A 260 -13.06 -10.97 10.58
C THR A 260 -11.75 -11.74 10.54
N GLY A 261 -11.61 -12.81 11.35
CA GLY A 261 -10.52 -13.80 11.20
C GLY A 261 -10.65 -14.72 9.97
N ALA A 262 -11.75 -14.60 9.20
CA ALA A 262 -12.05 -15.41 8.02
C ALA A 262 -12.18 -14.55 6.74
N VAL A 263 -11.26 -13.60 6.53
CA VAL A 263 -11.26 -12.66 5.39
C VAL A 263 -11.57 -13.31 4.04
N PRO A 264 -10.95 -14.45 3.63
CA PRO A 264 -11.23 -15.07 2.33
C PRO A 264 -12.71 -15.43 2.15
N HIS A 265 -13.36 -15.96 3.19
CA HIS A 265 -14.75 -16.42 3.13
C HIS A 265 -15.72 -15.27 3.07
N LEU A 266 -15.48 -14.22 3.85
CA LEU A 266 -16.35 -13.05 3.84
C LEU A 266 -16.21 -12.25 2.54
N ALA A 267 -15.00 -12.16 1.98
CA ALA A 267 -14.79 -11.55 0.66
C ALA A 267 -15.52 -12.34 -0.44
N ALA A 268 -15.45 -13.68 -0.41
CA ALA A 268 -16.18 -14.53 -1.35
C ALA A 268 -17.71 -14.42 -1.20
N ALA A 269 -18.22 -14.39 0.03
CA ALA A 269 -19.66 -14.20 0.28
C ALA A 269 -20.15 -12.83 -0.22
N ALA A 270 -19.37 -11.78 0.01
CA ALA A 270 -19.65 -10.44 -0.52
C ALA A 270 -19.70 -10.46 -2.07
N ALA A 271 -18.77 -11.17 -2.72
CA ALA A 271 -18.78 -11.31 -4.17
C ALA A 271 -20.00 -12.08 -4.70
N ARG A 272 -20.41 -13.14 -4.00
CA ARG A 272 -21.62 -13.90 -4.34
C ARG A 272 -22.90 -13.08 -4.20
N LEU A 273 -23.00 -12.22 -3.20
CA LEU A 273 -24.13 -11.28 -3.06
C LEU A 273 -24.14 -10.22 -4.16
N LEU A 274 -22.96 -9.72 -4.54
CA LEU A 274 -22.80 -8.76 -5.62
C LEU A 274 -23.15 -9.33 -7.01
N GLU A 275 -23.05 -10.65 -7.21
CA GLU A 275 -23.56 -11.30 -8.43
C GLU A 275 -25.08 -11.08 -8.61
N HIS A 276 -25.84 -11.10 -7.52
CA HIS A 276 -27.29 -10.86 -7.54
C HIS A 276 -27.67 -9.40 -7.42
N THR A 277 -26.82 -8.59 -6.78
CA THR A 277 -27.08 -7.17 -6.50
C THR A 277 -25.88 -6.32 -6.90
N PRO A 278 -25.56 -6.23 -8.21
CA PRO A 278 -24.33 -5.59 -8.69
C PRO A 278 -24.24 -4.09 -8.35
N ASP A 279 -25.38 -3.43 -8.15
CA ASP A 279 -25.47 -2.02 -7.78
C ASP A 279 -25.51 -1.78 -6.25
N ALA A 280 -25.43 -2.84 -5.44
CA ALA A 280 -25.43 -2.70 -3.99
C ALA A 280 -24.19 -1.93 -3.53
N ASN A 281 -24.42 -0.80 -2.87
CA ASN A 281 -23.34 -0.08 -2.22
C ASN A 281 -22.83 -0.86 -0.98
N PRO A 282 -21.63 -0.54 -0.47
CA PRO A 282 -21.04 -1.28 0.65
C PRO A 282 -21.89 -1.34 1.92
N THR A 283 -22.74 -0.35 2.18
CA THR A 283 -23.63 -0.35 3.36
C THR A 283 -24.77 -1.36 3.19
N ILE A 284 -25.42 -1.38 2.02
CA ILE A 284 -26.45 -2.39 1.70
C ILE A 284 -25.87 -3.79 1.77
N LEU A 285 -24.69 -3.98 1.16
CA LEU A 285 -24.02 -5.28 1.15
C LEU A 285 -23.65 -5.74 2.58
N ALA A 286 -23.18 -4.83 3.43
CA ALA A 286 -22.94 -5.14 4.84
C ALA A 286 -24.23 -5.56 5.58
N SER A 287 -25.36 -4.90 5.31
CA SER A 287 -26.66 -5.28 5.88
C SER A 287 -27.14 -6.64 5.39
N GLN A 288 -27.01 -6.93 4.10
CA GLN A 288 -27.37 -8.25 3.53
C GLN A 288 -26.51 -9.36 4.11
N LEU A 289 -25.19 -9.13 4.20
CA LEU A 289 -24.28 -10.04 4.87
C LEU A 289 -24.75 -10.24 6.32
N ASN A 290 -25.02 -9.18 7.07
CA ASN A 290 -25.53 -9.24 8.45
C ASN A 290 -26.79 -10.10 8.58
N CYS A 291 -27.72 -9.99 7.63
CA CYS A 291 -28.94 -10.80 7.57
C CYS A 291 -28.66 -12.29 7.26
N ALA A 292 -27.59 -12.59 6.54
CA ALA A 292 -27.14 -13.95 6.22
C ALA A 292 -26.29 -14.60 7.33
N PHE A 293 -26.06 -13.95 8.48
CA PHE A 293 -25.44 -14.62 9.64
C PHE A 293 -26.49 -15.23 10.56
N ALA A 294 -26.26 -16.48 10.98
CA ALA A 294 -26.88 -17.03 12.18
C ALA A 294 -26.41 -16.21 13.39
N ARG A 295 -27.38 -15.71 14.15
CA ARG A 295 -27.15 -15.04 15.42
C ARG A 295 -26.90 -16.08 16.51
N ASP A 296 -26.04 -15.73 17.47
CA ASP A 296 -25.78 -16.49 18.70
C ASP A 296 -25.21 -17.90 18.52
N ALA A 297 -24.63 -18.19 17.36
CA ALA A 297 -24.07 -19.49 17.04
C ALA A 297 -22.67 -19.72 17.64
N ILE A 298 -21.94 -18.66 18.02
CA ILE A 298 -20.64 -18.77 18.70
C ILE A 298 -20.88 -18.95 20.19
N ARG A 299 -20.66 -20.17 20.70
CA ARG A 299 -20.93 -20.55 22.10
C ARG A 299 -19.96 -19.94 23.12
N GLN A 300 -18.81 -19.43 22.66
CA GLN A 300 -17.80 -18.76 23.49
C GLN A 300 -17.44 -17.42 22.83
N ASN A 301 -18.04 -16.33 23.30
CA ASN A 301 -17.83 -14.96 22.80
C ASN A 301 -17.30 -14.04 23.92
N PRO A 302 -16.04 -14.24 24.37
CA PRO A 302 -15.47 -13.46 25.46
C PRO A 302 -15.26 -11.98 25.10
N SER A 303 -15.14 -11.65 23.80
CA SER A 303 -14.96 -10.30 23.29
C SER A 303 -16.24 -9.44 23.36
N ARG A 304 -17.42 -10.06 23.57
CA ARG A 304 -18.75 -9.42 23.46
C ARG A 304 -19.00 -8.74 22.12
N ALA A 305 -18.25 -9.11 21.08
CA ALA A 305 -18.51 -8.67 19.72
C ALA A 305 -19.88 -9.20 19.23
N LEU A 306 -20.38 -8.67 18.11
CA LEU A 306 -21.60 -9.19 17.50
C LEU A 306 -21.45 -10.71 17.24
N ASN A 307 -22.29 -11.52 17.87
CA ASN A 307 -22.26 -12.98 17.79
C ASN A 307 -22.90 -13.45 16.47
N LEU A 308 -22.15 -13.32 15.39
CA LEU A 308 -22.59 -13.57 14.03
C LEU A 308 -21.73 -14.67 13.40
N LEU A 309 -22.33 -15.82 13.11
CA LEU A 309 -21.72 -16.89 12.33
C LEU A 309 -22.39 -16.93 10.95
N MET A 310 -21.62 -16.89 9.86
CA MET A 310 -22.25 -16.83 8.54
C MET A 310 -23.04 -18.12 8.32
N HIS A 311 -24.35 -17.99 8.09
CA HIS A 311 -25.23 -19.12 7.87
C HIS A 311 -25.71 -19.08 6.43
N SER A 312 -25.28 -20.06 5.65
CA SER A 312 -25.39 -20.11 4.20
C SER A 312 -26.81 -20.38 3.67
N GLY A 313 -27.86 -20.23 4.49
CA GLY A 313 -29.23 -20.63 4.18
C GLY A 313 -29.97 -19.81 3.11
N GLY A 314 -29.29 -18.92 2.39
CA GLY A 314 -29.91 -18.08 1.35
C GLY A 314 -28.93 -17.35 0.42
N LEU A 315 -27.68 -17.83 0.31
CA LEU A 315 -26.69 -17.38 -0.70
C LEU A 315 -26.62 -18.35 -1.87
#